data_AF-A0A5C7RLM3-F1
#
_entry.id   AF-A0A5C7RLM3-F1
#
_cell.length_a   1.000
_cell.length_b   1.000
_cell.length_c   1.000
_cell.angle_alpha   90.00
_cell.angle_beta   90.00
_cell.angle_gamma   90.00
#
_symmetry.space_group_name_H-M   'P 1'
#
loop_
_entity.id
_entity.type
_entity.pdbx_description
1 polymer ?
#
loop_
_entity_poly.entity_id
_entity_poly.type
_entity_poly.pdbx_seq_one_letter_code
_entity_poly.pdbx_strand_id
1 'polypeptide(L)'
;MVIVADNPAAAAMMELQREADRNARDIAFVPGNTPYEQNMRGLMVDRPDTALFQHPQVNALREFIGALSGSAAILQPIRSILISSHANPEGLLYMPLSTYAVAHITYEDLEAAVRNGSLRISQQALEPRPHDRGGQPIPARVLIRGCRIGNATVYMRKLKEAFGNQIPVIAPKHFHVVARQTRPLGHVEYMAYGFSLARPVAFRNQAEAIAAFAAAGFSRIDGAPVPPSAWGRWIPRNIAANNLTSASVISPITNARDSVPGEFRVRQRTFLANGGSMALATDPGSDTARKHAVRDDLVAQFPRYRSTHDFPEYVRYGHASMDEFMDSWTWRFRYDAARHLLHYNATRVEYVVIQAITDPASNRLLLNFYPSGSTGSRIVQLDEADVRFFQTV
;
A
#
# COMPACT_ATOMS: atom_id res chain seq x y z
N MET A 1 -19.64 -51.78 -34.22
CA MET A 1 -20.25 -50.58 -33.61
C MET A 1 -19.58 -50.38 -32.26
N VAL A 2 -18.61 -49.47 -32.15
CA VAL A 2 -17.93 -49.19 -30.89
C VAL A 2 -18.76 -48.14 -30.16
N ILE A 3 -19.37 -48.52 -29.04
CA ILE A 3 -20.02 -47.57 -28.15
C ILE A 3 -18.89 -46.88 -27.38
N VAL A 4 -18.54 -45.66 -27.79
CA VAL A 4 -17.66 -44.81 -27.00
C VAL A 4 -18.48 -44.40 -25.78
N ALA A 5 -18.18 -44.99 -24.63
CA ALA A 5 -18.79 -44.56 -23.38
C ALA A 5 -18.33 -43.13 -23.10
N ASP A 6 -19.27 -42.20 -22.96
CA ASP A 6 -18.99 -40.83 -22.57
C ASP A 6 -18.21 -40.83 -21.24
N ASN A 7 -17.09 -40.11 -21.19
CA ASN A 7 -16.29 -39.97 -19.97
C ASN A 7 -16.93 -38.90 -19.07
N PRO A 8 -17.63 -39.27 -17.97
CA PRO A 8 -18.36 -38.31 -17.14
C PRO A 8 -17.45 -37.25 -16.51
N ALA A 9 -16.16 -37.57 -16.27
CA ALA A 9 -15.20 -36.60 -15.75
C ALA A 9 -14.90 -35.48 -16.77
N ALA A 10 -14.82 -35.82 -18.06
CA ALA A 10 -14.61 -34.83 -19.11
C ALA A 10 -15.82 -33.89 -19.23
N ALA A 11 -17.04 -34.41 -19.15
CA ALA A 11 -18.26 -33.60 -19.16
C ALA A 11 -18.32 -32.65 -17.95
N ALA A 12 -17.99 -33.13 -16.75
CA ALA A 12 -17.94 -32.31 -15.53
C ALA A 12 -16.89 -31.20 -15.65
N MET A 13 -15.69 -31.50 -16.16
CA MET A 13 -14.64 -30.50 -16.37
C MET A 13 -15.04 -29.43 -17.39
N MET A 14 -15.71 -29.80 -18.48
CA MET A 14 -16.23 -28.82 -19.44
C MET A 14 -17.28 -27.90 -18.80
N GLU A 15 -18.13 -28.42 -17.92
CA GLU A 15 -19.14 -27.59 -17.25
C GLU A 15 -18.50 -26.64 -16.24
N LEU A 16 -17.53 -27.10 -15.44
CA LEU A 16 -16.75 -26.24 -14.56
C LEU A 16 -16.02 -25.14 -15.34
N GLN A 17 -15.49 -25.46 -16.51
CA GLN A 17 -14.85 -24.48 -17.39
C GLN A 17 -15.85 -23.43 -17.91
N ARG A 18 -17.03 -23.85 -18.38
CA ARG A 18 -18.09 -22.93 -18.81
C ARG A 18 -18.54 -22.02 -17.68
N GLU A 19 -18.61 -22.55 -16.45
CA GLU A 19 -18.94 -21.76 -15.26
C GLU A 19 -17.86 -20.71 -15.00
N ALA A 20 -16.57 -21.04 -15.11
CA ALA A 20 -15.50 -20.05 -14.99
C ALA A 20 -15.62 -18.96 -16.06
N ASP A 21 -15.81 -19.32 -17.33
CA ASP A 21 -15.90 -18.36 -18.43
C ASP A 21 -17.06 -17.37 -18.27
N ARG A 22 -18.15 -17.78 -17.61
CA ARG A 22 -19.37 -16.96 -17.43
C ARG A 22 -19.40 -16.21 -16.10
N ASN A 23 -18.97 -16.86 -15.03
CA ASN A 23 -19.30 -16.47 -13.66
C ASN A 23 -18.07 -16.31 -12.77
N ALA A 24 -16.84 -16.39 -13.29
CA ALA A 24 -15.66 -16.14 -12.47
C ALA A 24 -15.68 -14.74 -11.84
N ARG A 25 -15.22 -14.65 -10.58
CA ARG A 25 -15.21 -13.41 -9.80
C ARG A 25 -13.83 -13.11 -9.23
N ASP A 26 -13.51 -11.84 -9.18
CA ASP A 26 -12.46 -11.29 -8.32
C ASP A 26 -12.87 -11.51 -6.84
N ILE A 27 -12.09 -12.26 -6.05
CA ILE A 27 -12.41 -12.52 -4.64
C ILE A 27 -11.70 -11.47 -3.78
N ALA A 28 -12.47 -10.60 -3.12
CA ALA A 28 -11.95 -9.47 -2.36
C ALA A 28 -11.95 -9.72 -0.85
N PHE A 29 -10.84 -9.40 -0.20
CA PHE A 29 -10.66 -9.44 1.25
C PHE A 29 -10.28 -8.04 1.79
N VAL A 30 -11.08 -7.54 2.72
CA VAL A 30 -10.96 -6.19 3.28
C VAL A 30 -11.02 -6.26 4.82
N PRO A 31 -9.95 -6.74 5.48
CA PRO A 31 -9.87 -6.81 6.94
C PRO A 31 -9.64 -5.40 7.52
N GLY A 32 -10.29 -5.10 8.64
CA GLY A 32 -10.19 -3.79 9.31
C GLY A 32 -11.56 -3.12 9.46
N ASN A 33 -11.61 -1.91 10.00
CA ASN A 33 -12.86 -1.17 10.18
C ASN A 33 -12.69 0.36 10.23
N THR A 34 -11.59 0.89 9.69
CA THR A 34 -11.47 2.34 9.56
C THR A 34 -12.39 2.84 8.44
N PRO A 35 -12.63 4.17 8.31
CA PRO A 35 -13.41 4.71 7.21
C PRO A 35 -12.92 4.27 5.81
N TYR A 36 -11.62 4.03 5.65
CA TYR A 36 -11.06 3.51 4.39
C TYR A 36 -11.58 2.11 4.10
N GLU A 37 -11.47 1.16 5.04
CA GLU A 37 -11.97 -0.21 4.82
C GLU A 37 -13.49 -0.26 4.65
N GLN A 38 -14.23 0.63 5.34
CA GLN A 38 -15.68 0.74 5.17
C GLN A 38 -16.05 1.17 3.75
N ASN A 39 -15.44 2.23 3.23
CA ASN A 39 -15.63 2.67 1.85
C ASN A 39 -15.13 1.62 0.84
N MET A 40 -14.04 0.92 1.15
CA MET A 40 -13.50 -0.13 0.31
C MET A 40 -14.46 -1.31 0.18
N ARG A 41 -15.09 -1.76 1.28
CA ARG A 41 -16.11 -2.82 1.21
C ARG A 41 -17.30 -2.40 0.35
N GLY A 42 -17.75 -1.15 0.49
CA GLY A 42 -18.77 -0.58 -0.38
C GLY A 42 -18.36 -0.60 -1.87
N LEU A 43 -17.12 -0.20 -2.17
CA LEU A 43 -16.57 -0.26 -3.52
C LEU A 43 -16.51 -1.69 -4.06
N MET A 44 -16.08 -2.67 -3.26
CA MET A 44 -16.01 -4.08 -3.70
C MET A 44 -17.39 -4.67 -3.99
N VAL A 45 -18.44 -4.21 -3.28
CA VAL A 45 -19.83 -4.59 -3.55
C VAL A 45 -20.34 -3.95 -4.85
N ASP A 46 -20.03 -2.68 -5.09
CA ASP A 46 -20.47 -1.97 -6.30
C ASP A 46 -19.66 -2.35 -7.56
N ARG A 47 -18.42 -2.85 -7.40
CA ARG A 47 -17.55 -3.25 -8.50
C ARG A 47 -18.11 -4.50 -9.19
N PRO A 48 -18.47 -4.44 -10.49
CA PRO A 48 -18.89 -5.62 -11.22
C PRO A 48 -17.80 -6.68 -11.23
N ASP A 49 -18.20 -7.95 -11.25
CA ASP A 49 -17.31 -9.11 -11.28
C ASP A 49 -16.47 -9.32 -10.00
N THR A 50 -16.78 -8.63 -8.89
CA THR A 50 -16.12 -8.83 -7.60
C THR A 50 -17.08 -9.49 -6.60
N ALA A 51 -16.58 -10.46 -5.85
CA ALA A 51 -17.25 -11.05 -4.69
C ALA A 51 -16.47 -10.67 -3.43
N LEU A 52 -17.10 -9.91 -2.53
CA LEU A 52 -16.51 -9.61 -1.23
C LEU A 52 -16.57 -10.86 -0.35
N PHE A 53 -15.41 -11.41 -0.01
CA PHE A 53 -15.30 -12.54 0.90
C PHE A 53 -15.62 -12.10 2.33
N GLN A 54 -16.65 -12.72 2.92
CA GLN A 54 -17.08 -12.47 4.29
C GLN A 54 -17.19 -13.80 5.03
N HIS A 55 -16.36 -13.98 6.05
CA HIS A 55 -16.43 -15.14 6.93
C HIS A 55 -16.11 -14.73 8.37
N PRO A 56 -16.96 -15.04 9.37
CA PRO A 56 -16.79 -14.55 10.74
C PRO A 56 -15.45 -14.94 11.39
N GLN A 57 -14.87 -16.07 10.97
CA GLN A 57 -13.61 -16.58 11.49
C GLN A 57 -12.38 -16.19 10.66
N VAL A 58 -12.55 -15.40 9.60
CA VAL A 58 -11.43 -14.97 8.73
C VAL A 58 -11.28 -13.46 8.83
N ASN A 59 -10.31 -13.03 9.65
CA ASN A 59 -9.98 -11.63 9.87
C ASN A 59 -8.49 -11.31 9.59
N ALA A 60 -7.72 -12.30 9.13
CA ALA A 60 -6.30 -12.19 8.86
C ALA A 60 -5.93 -12.83 7.52
N LEU A 61 -4.76 -12.44 6.99
CA LEU A 61 -4.36 -12.79 5.63
C LEU A 61 -4.18 -14.29 5.45
N ARG A 62 -3.53 -14.97 6.40
CA ARG A 62 -3.28 -16.42 6.33
C ARG A 62 -4.57 -17.22 6.23
N GLU A 63 -5.55 -16.91 7.08
CA GLU A 63 -6.84 -17.57 7.13
C GLU A 63 -7.62 -17.33 5.83
N PHE A 64 -7.51 -16.13 5.25
CA PHE A 64 -8.09 -15.83 3.94
C PHE A 64 -7.44 -16.65 2.82
N ILE A 65 -6.11 -16.72 2.75
CA ILE A 65 -5.43 -17.55 1.75
C ILE A 65 -5.80 -19.03 1.91
N GLY A 66 -5.88 -19.54 3.13
CA GLY A 66 -6.35 -20.90 3.39
C GLY A 66 -7.79 -21.14 2.93
N ALA A 67 -8.67 -20.15 3.12
CA ALA A 67 -10.07 -20.21 2.69
C ALA A 67 -10.25 -20.33 1.16
N LEU A 68 -9.30 -19.84 0.36
CA LEU A 68 -9.36 -19.91 -1.11
C LEU A 68 -9.54 -21.34 -1.64
N SER A 69 -9.00 -22.35 -0.94
CA SER A 69 -8.98 -23.74 -1.41
C SER A 69 -10.16 -24.59 -0.95
N GLY A 70 -11.08 -24.07 -0.14
CA GLY A 70 -12.13 -24.92 0.43
C GLY A 70 -13.22 -24.24 1.25
N SER A 71 -13.28 -22.90 1.25
CA SER A 71 -14.39 -22.22 1.90
C SER A 71 -15.66 -22.34 1.08
N ALA A 72 -16.73 -22.82 1.72
CA ALA A 72 -18.08 -22.79 1.15
C ALA A 72 -18.61 -21.37 0.88
N ALA A 73 -17.92 -20.33 1.36
CA ALA A 73 -18.24 -18.94 1.05
C ALA A 73 -17.72 -18.49 -0.34
N ILE A 74 -16.82 -19.25 -0.97
CA ILE A 74 -16.35 -19.00 -2.34
C ILE A 74 -17.15 -19.89 -3.27
N LEU A 75 -18.22 -19.31 -3.83
CA LEU A 75 -19.18 -20.03 -4.66
C LEU A 75 -18.85 -19.99 -6.15
N GLN A 76 -17.92 -19.11 -6.56
CA GLN A 76 -17.58 -18.88 -7.96
C GLN A 76 -16.10 -19.19 -8.24
N PRO A 77 -15.76 -19.59 -9.47
CA PRO A 77 -14.37 -19.69 -9.89
C PRO A 77 -13.61 -18.37 -9.68
N ILE A 78 -12.38 -18.46 -9.18
CA ILE A 78 -11.59 -17.28 -8.80
C ILE A 78 -10.97 -16.68 -10.06
N ARG A 79 -11.29 -15.42 -10.39
CA ARG A 79 -10.61 -14.67 -11.46
C ARG A 79 -9.30 -14.06 -10.95
N SER A 80 -9.38 -13.20 -9.95
CA SER A 80 -8.24 -12.57 -9.28
C SER A 80 -8.46 -12.56 -7.77
N ILE A 81 -7.41 -12.28 -7.00
CA ILE A 81 -7.47 -12.10 -5.55
C ILE A 81 -7.26 -10.61 -5.26
N LEU A 82 -8.17 -9.97 -4.53
CA LEU A 82 -8.08 -8.56 -4.14
C LEU A 82 -7.87 -8.48 -2.64
N ILE A 83 -6.81 -7.81 -2.20
CA ILE A 83 -6.49 -7.63 -0.78
C ILE A 83 -6.43 -6.14 -0.51
N SER A 84 -7.26 -5.64 0.40
CA SER A 84 -7.36 -4.20 0.67
C SER A 84 -7.16 -3.87 2.14
N SER A 85 -6.30 -2.90 2.42
CA SER A 85 -6.03 -2.36 3.76
C SER A 85 -5.24 -1.06 3.62
N HIS A 86 -5.08 -0.29 4.69
CA HIS A 86 -3.99 0.69 4.75
C HIS A 86 -2.65 0.04 4.41
N ALA A 87 -1.78 0.83 3.79
CA ALA A 87 -0.39 0.47 3.57
C ALA A 87 0.46 1.73 3.53
N ASN A 88 1.78 1.55 3.52
CA ASN A 88 2.72 2.66 3.43
C ASN A 88 3.87 2.35 2.45
N PRO A 89 4.64 3.37 2.01
CA PRO A 89 5.78 3.16 1.12
C PRO A 89 6.97 2.46 1.81
N GLU A 90 6.98 2.35 3.14
CA GLU A 90 8.02 1.63 3.89
C GLU A 90 7.88 0.10 3.86
N GLY A 91 6.82 -0.43 3.24
CA GLY A 91 6.57 -1.87 3.14
C GLY A 91 5.84 -2.45 4.35
N LEU A 92 4.82 -1.74 4.84
CA LEU A 92 3.86 -2.26 5.83
C LEU A 92 2.49 -2.39 5.19
N LEU A 93 1.86 -3.54 5.38
CA LEU A 93 0.44 -3.77 5.08
C LEU A 93 -0.33 -3.87 6.41
N TYR A 94 -1.25 -2.96 6.69
CA TYR A 94 -1.90 -2.82 8.00
C TYR A 94 -3.07 -3.79 8.18
N MET A 95 -2.74 -5.08 8.13
CA MET A 95 -3.65 -6.16 8.49
C MET A 95 -2.87 -7.21 9.28
N PRO A 96 -3.56 -8.02 10.10
CA PRO A 96 -2.91 -9.13 10.76
C PRO A 96 -2.51 -10.22 9.76
N LEU A 97 -1.30 -10.77 9.91
CA LEU A 97 -0.86 -11.94 9.16
C LEU A 97 -1.66 -13.20 9.56
N SER A 98 -1.93 -13.36 10.86
CA SER A 98 -2.76 -14.41 11.46
C SER A 98 -3.63 -13.85 12.57
N THR A 99 -4.64 -14.59 13.03
CA THR A 99 -5.58 -14.16 14.08
C THR A 99 -4.92 -13.63 15.37
N TYR A 100 -3.69 -14.07 15.68
CA TYR A 100 -2.94 -13.68 16.88
C TYR A 100 -1.77 -12.73 16.61
N ALA A 101 -1.55 -12.35 15.35
CA ALA A 101 -0.44 -11.49 14.96
C ALA A 101 -0.72 -10.01 15.28
N VAL A 102 0.35 -9.22 15.25
CA VAL A 102 0.28 -7.75 15.31
C VAL A 102 -0.52 -7.19 14.12
N ALA A 103 -0.98 -5.94 14.25
CA ALA A 103 -1.90 -5.29 13.30
C ALA A 103 -1.29 -4.92 11.93
N HIS A 104 -0.05 -5.33 11.63
CA HIS A 104 0.59 -5.07 10.34
C HIS A 104 1.57 -6.18 9.96
N ILE A 105 1.71 -6.42 8.66
CA ILE A 105 2.65 -7.38 8.07
C ILE A 105 3.91 -6.62 7.67
N THR A 106 5.06 -7.06 8.20
CA THR A 106 6.39 -6.53 7.90
C THR A 106 7.12 -7.39 6.86
N TYR A 107 8.28 -6.93 6.39
CA TYR A 107 9.13 -7.74 5.51
C TYR A 107 9.58 -9.04 6.17
N GLU A 108 9.99 -8.99 7.44
CA GLU A 108 10.45 -10.14 8.21
C GLU A 108 9.33 -11.17 8.44
N ASP A 109 8.08 -10.70 8.59
CA ASP A 109 6.91 -11.59 8.64
C ASP A 109 6.74 -12.36 7.31
N LEU A 110 6.98 -11.69 6.18
CA LEU A 110 6.94 -12.35 4.87
C LEU A 110 8.08 -13.34 4.67
N GLU A 111 9.29 -13.05 5.18
CA GLU A 111 10.37 -14.05 5.17
C GLU A 111 9.99 -15.30 5.97
N ALA A 112 9.36 -15.12 7.13
CA ALA A 112 8.84 -16.23 7.91
C ALA A 112 7.75 -16.97 7.13
N ALA A 113 6.85 -16.25 6.45
CA ALA A 113 5.80 -16.81 5.62
C ALA A 113 6.33 -17.63 4.44
N VAL A 114 7.42 -17.19 3.81
CA VAL A 114 8.13 -17.95 2.76
C VAL A 114 8.68 -19.24 3.35
N ARG A 115 9.42 -19.16 4.46
CA ARG A 115 10.07 -20.32 5.08
C ARG A 115 9.08 -21.39 5.51
N ASN A 116 7.91 -21.01 6.00
CA ASN A 116 6.89 -21.94 6.49
C ASN A 116 5.77 -22.24 5.45
N GLY A 117 5.80 -21.60 4.28
CA GLY A 117 4.76 -21.73 3.25
C GLY A 117 3.38 -21.26 3.68
N SER A 118 3.25 -20.43 4.72
CA SER A 118 1.95 -20.12 5.34
C SER A 118 1.03 -19.25 4.50
N LEU A 119 1.56 -18.57 3.48
CA LEU A 119 0.79 -17.73 2.55
C LEU A 119 0.74 -18.29 1.12
N ARG A 120 1.21 -19.51 0.88
CA ARG A 120 1.27 -20.06 -0.48
C ARG A 120 -0.13 -20.21 -1.06
N ILE A 121 -0.37 -19.60 -2.22
CA ILE A 121 -1.63 -19.75 -2.96
C ILE A 121 -1.57 -21.05 -3.75
N SER A 122 -2.57 -21.91 -3.58
CA SER A 122 -2.68 -23.15 -4.34
C SER A 122 -3.14 -22.85 -5.77
N GLN A 123 -2.38 -23.32 -6.77
CA GLN A 123 -2.80 -23.22 -8.18
C GLN A 123 -4.15 -23.92 -8.41
N GLN A 124 -4.38 -25.05 -7.74
CA GLN A 124 -5.63 -25.79 -7.85
C GLN A 124 -6.84 -24.97 -7.37
N ALA A 125 -6.66 -24.11 -6.37
CA ALA A 125 -7.73 -23.22 -5.90
C ALA A 125 -8.11 -22.14 -6.94
N LEU A 126 -7.24 -21.90 -7.93
CA LEU A 126 -7.46 -20.93 -8.99
C LEU A 126 -8.07 -21.58 -10.23
N GLU A 127 -8.15 -22.90 -10.30
CA GLU A 127 -8.69 -23.62 -11.46
C GLU A 127 -10.20 -23.94 -11.29
N PRO A 128 -10.96 -23.97 -12.39
CA PRO A 128 -10.56 -23.64 -13.76
C PRO A 128 -10.40 -22.14 -14.03
N ARG A 129 -9.49 -21.76 -14.94
CA ARG A 129 -9.29 -20.37 -15.36
C ARG A 129 -10.37 -19.89 -16.34
N PRO A 130 -10.96 -18.69 -16.15
CA PRO A 130 -11.83 -18.09 -17.17
C PRO A 130 -11.04 -17.72 -18.42
N HIS A 131 -11.68 -17.76 -19.59
CA HIS A 131 -11.12 -17.29 -20.85
C HIS A 131 -11.61 -15.89 -21.23
N ASP A 132 -10.79 -15.15 -21.99
CA ASP A 132 -11.18 -13.90 -22.62
C ASP A 132 -12.03 -14.15 -23.89
N ARG A 133 -12.43 -13.06 -24.56
CA ARG A 133 -13.23 -13.15 -25.80
C ARG A 133 -12.50 -13.85 -26.95
N GLY A 134 -11.17 -13.91 -26.92
CA GLY A 134 -10.34 -14.62 -27.88
C GLY A 134 -10.09 -16.08 -27.49
N GLY A 135 -10.73 -16.57 -26.42
CA GLY A 135 -10.54 -17.93 -25.93
C GLY A 135 -9.20 -18.15 -25.23
N GLN A 136 -8.49 -17.09 -24.82
CA GLN A 136 -7.23 -17.21 -24.08
C GLN A 136 -7.49 -17.21 -22.58
N PRO A 137 -6.82 -18.08 -21.79
CA PRO A 137 -6.96 -18.07 -20.34
C PRO A 137 -6.57 -16.72 -19.75
N ILE A 138 -7.41 -16.19 -18.87
CA ILE A 138 -7.14 -14.95 -18.13
C ILE A 138 -6.23 -15.29 -16.95
N PRO A 139 -5.01 -14.74 -16.89
CA PRO A 139 -4.07 -15.04 -15.83
C PRO A 139 -4.61 -14.57 -14.47
N ALA A 140 -4.46 -15.42 -13.45
CA ALA A 140 -4.70 -15.03 -12.07
C ALA A 140 -3.67 -13.98 -11.62
N ARG A 141 -4.06 -13.15 -10.66
CA ARG A 141 -3.22 -12.09 -10.10
C ARG A 141 -3.67 -11.74 -8.69
N VAL A 142 -2.76 -11.20 -7.89
CA VAL A 142 -3.06 -10.58 -6.61
C VAL A 142 -3.02 -9.07 -6.75
N LEU A 143 -4.12 -8.41 -6.41
CA LEU A 143 -4.28 -6.96 -6.45
C LEU A 143 -4.29 -6.43 -5.02
N ILE A 144 -3.24 -5.73 -4.62
CA ILE A 144 -3.17 -5.05 -3.34
C ILE A 144 -3.74 -3.64 -3.49
N ARG A 145 -4.77 -3.31 -2.70
CA ARG A 145 -5.37 -1.98 -2.60
C ARG A 145 -5.01 -1.35 -1.26
N GLY A 146 -3.78 -0.83 -1.19
CA GLY A 146 -3.28 -0.08 -0.03
C GLY A 146 -2.31 1.00 -0.44
N CYS A 147 -2.36 2.16 0.24
CA CYS A 147 -1.64 3.37 -0.18
C CYS A 147 -0.14 3.13 -0.38
N ARG A 148 0.38 3.49 -1.57
CA ARG A 148 1.81 3.64 -1.88
C ARG A 148 2.72 2.40 -1.71
N ILE A 149 2.18 1.22 -1.37
CA ILE A 149 3.00 0.02 -1.12
C ILE A 149 3.74 -0.46 -2.36
N GLY A 150 3.26 -0.11 -3.57
CA GLY A 150 3.96 -0.36 -4.83
C GLY A 150 5.33 0.32 -4.94
N ASN A 151 5.64 1.32 -4.10
CA ASN A 151 6.98 1.91 -4.04
C ASN A 151 8.00 1.01 -3.32
N ALA A 152 7.54 0.13 -2.42
CA ALA A 152 8.38 -0.81 -1.69
C ALA A 152 8.64 -2.07 -2.54
N THR A 153 9.31 -1.92 -3.69
CA THR A 153 9.47 -3.02 -4.66
C THR A 153 10.12 -4.27 -4.08
N VAL A 154 11.06 -4.11 -3.13
CA VAL A 154 11.68 -5.24 -2.42
C VAL A 154 10.66 -6.01 -1.57
N TYR A 155 9.83 -5.29 -0.82
CA TYR A 155 8.70 -5.88 -0.08
C TYR A 155 7.70 -6.57 -1.00
N MET A 156 7.32 -5.92 -2.11
CA MET A 156 6.41 -6.50 -3.09
C MET A 156 6.92 -7.82 -3.65
N ARG A 157 8.22 -7.91 -4.00
CA ARG A 157 8.83 -9.18 -4.45
C ARG A 157 8.78 -10.26 -3.37
N LYS A 158 9.07 -9.90 -2.12
CA LYS A 158 8.96 -10.85 -1.00
C LYS A 158 7.52 -11.30 -0.75
N LEU A 159 6.54 -10.42 -0.96
CA LEU A 159 5.12 -10.77 -0.87
C LEU A 159 4.72 -11.76 -1.97
N LYS A 160 5.18 -11.55 -3.20
CA LYS A 160 4.99 -12.50 -4.30
C LYS A 160 5.62 -13.87 -4.01
N GLU A 161 6.81 -13.87 -3.44
CA GLU A 161 7.49 -15.09 -3.00
C GLU A 161 6.68 -15.82 -1.92
N ALA A 162 6.17 -15.09 -0.93
CA ALA A 162 5.31 -15.65 0.12
C ALA A 162 4.02 -16.27 -0.45
N PHE A 163 3.48 -15.69 -1.53
CA PHE A 163 2.35 -16.25 -2.27
C PHE A 163 2.71 -17.44 -3.18
N GLY A 164 3.99 -17.80 -3.29
CA GLY A 164 4.47 -18.97 -4.02
C GLY A 164 5.05 -18.67 -5.42
N ASN A 165 5.26 -17.40 -5.78
CA ASN A 165 5.87 -16.96 -7.06
C ASN A 165 5.13 -17.36 -8.36
N GLN A 166 3.87 -17.79 -8.28
CA GLN A 166 3.13 -18.29 -9.45
C GLN A 166 2.33 -17.22 -10.18
N ILE A 167 1.85 -16.20 -9.47
CA ILE A 167 0.99 -15.15 -10.02
C ILE A 167 1.56 -13.77 -9.70
N PRO A 168 1.37 -12.76 -10.58
CA PRO A 168 1.86 -11.41 -10.34
C PRO A 168 1.15 -10.77 -9.15
N VAL A 169 1.89 -9.90 -8.45
CA VAL A 169 1.34 -9.04 -7.39
C VAL A 169 1.39 -7.59 -7.89
N ILE A 170 0.24 -6.92 -7.87
CA ILE A 170 0.06 -5.56 -8.37
C ILE A 170 -0.37 -4.64 -7.23
N ALA A 171 0.27 -3.49 -7.08
CA ALA A 171 -0.05 -2.53 -6.03
C ALA A 171 0.10 -1.08 -6.48
N PRO A 172 -0.63 -0.12 -5.89
CA PRO A 172 -0.53 1.28 -6.26
C PRO A 172 0.78 1.91 -5.78
N LYS A 173 1.38 2.75 -6.64
CA LYS A 173 2.52 3.63 -6.33
C LYS A 173 2.08 4.92 -5.63
N HIS A 174 0.81 5.26 -5.67
CA HIS A 174 0.25 6.51 -5.17
C HIS A 174 -0.66 6.28 -3.95
N PHE A 175 -1.13 7.36 -3.31
CA PHE A 175 -2.20 7.25 -2.32
C PHE A 175 -3.45 6.75 -3.04
N HIS A 176 -3.99 5.64 -2.56
CA HIS A 176 -5.22 5.07 -3.07
C HIS A 176 -6.38 5.65 -2.26
N VAL A 177 -7.25 6.42 -2.90
CA VAL A 177 -8.36 7.08 -2.23
C VAL A 177 -9.65 6.42 -2.67
N VAL A 178 -10.47 6.01 -1.69
CA VAL A 178 -11.81 5.48 -1.93
C VAL A 178 -12.82 6.35 -1.21
N ALA A 179 -13.82 6.81 -1.95
CA ALA A 179 -14.87 7.68 -1.41
C ALA A 179 -16.23 7.28 -1.96
N ARG A 180 -17.28 7.56 -1.18
CA ARG A 180 -18.66 7.43 -1.61
C ARG A 180 -19.06 8.65 -2.44
N GLN A 181 -19.58 8.42 -3.63
CA GLN A 181 -20.23 9.44 -4.47
C GLN A 181 -21.73 9.44 -4.17
N THR A 182 -22.32 10.63 -4.01
CA THR A 182 -23.76 10.75 -3.68
C THR A 182 -24.64 11.03 -4.89
N ARG A 183 -24.08 11.59 -5.98
CA ARG A 183 -24.82 11.95 -7.18
C ARG A 183 -23.98 11.75 -8.44
N PRO A 184 -24.28 10.76 -9.30
CA PRO A 184 -25.09 9.56 -9.00
C PRO A 184 -24.50 8.77 -7.81
N LEU A 185 -25.34 7.97 -7.14
CA LEU A 185 -24.90 7.18 -5.99
C LEU A 185 -23.91 6.09 -6.44
N GLY A 186 -22.84 5.87 -5.68
CA GLY A 186 -21.88 4.79 -5.90
C GLY A 186 -20.57 5.01 -5.16
N HIS A 187 -19.51 4.32 -5.59
CA HIS A 187 -18.15 4.49 -5.05
C HIS A 187 -17.16 4.89 -6.14
N VAL A 188 -16.24 5.79 -5.77
CA VAL A 188 -15.10 6.16 -6.60
C VAL A 188 -13.82 5.65 -5.96
N GLU A 189 -12.90 5.20 -6.79
CA GLU A 189 -11.48 5.08 -6.45
C GLU A 189 -10.66 6.00 -7.36
N TYR A 190 -9.72 6.73 -6.77
CA TYR A 190 -8.77 7.54 -7.52
C TYR A 190 -7.40 7.51 -6.86
N MET A 191 -6.39 7.97 -7.59
CA MET A 191 -5.02 8.05 -7.09
C MET A 191 -4.67 9.50 -6.72
N ALA A 192 -3.88 9.67 -5.67
CA ALA A 192 -3.34 10.97 -5.26
C ALA A 192 -1.82 10.90 -5.10
N TYR A 193 -1.13 11.96 -5.56
CA TYR A 193 0.28 12.15 -5.28
C TYR A 193 0.53 12.16 -3.77
N GLY A 194 1.74 11.76 -3.39
CA GLY A 194 2.19 11.75 -2.00
C GLY A 194 3.59 12.32 -1.88
N PHE A 195 3.76 13.61 -2.20
CA PHE A 195 5.07 14.26 -2.13
C PHE A 195 5.47 14.41 -0.67
N SER A 196 6.59 13.83 -0.28
CA SER A 196 6.98 13.74 1.14
C SER A 196 8.40 14.20 1.38
N LEU A 197 8.60 14.99 2.43
CA LEU A 197 9.90 15.41 2.94
C LEU A 197 10.03 15.03 4.41
N ALA A 198 11.17 14.50 4.80
CA ALA A 198 11.55 14.27 6.19
C ALA A 198 12.74 15.14 6.55
N ARG A 199 12.71 15.78 7.72
CA ARG A 199 13.78 16.66 8.19
C ARG A 199 14.00 16.50 9.71
N PRO A 200 15.24 16.65 10.21
CA PRO A 200 15.50 16.64 11.64
C PRO A 200 14.87 17.85 12.36
N VAL A 201 14.74 18.99 11.66
CA VAL A 201 14.20 20.25 12.19
C VAL A 201 13.03 20.72 11.31
N ALA A 202 11.98 21.24 11.96
CA ALA A 202 10.81 21.79 11.29
C ALA A 202 11.16 22.98 10.38
N PHE A 203 10.40 23.17 9.30
CA PHE A 203 10.44 24.42 8.53
C PHE A 203 10.01 25.60 9.41
N ARG A 204 10.66 26.75 9.24
CA ARG A 204 10.33 27.96 10.02
C ARG A 204 9.01 28.60 9.57
N ASN A 205 8.67 28.49 8.29
CA ASN A 205 7.48 29.10 7.71
C ASN A 205 7.12 28.44 6.36
N GLN A 206 5.97 28.84 5.80
CA GLN A 206 5.46 28.36 4.52
C GLN A 206 6.44 28.57 3.35
N ALA A 207 7.15 29.71 3.31
CA ALA A 207 8.08 30.01 2.21
C ALA A 207 9.25 29.02 2.18
N GLU A 208 9.81 28.68 3.35
CA GLU A 208 10.86 27.66 3.47
C GLU A 208 10.35 26.28 3.04
N ALA A 209 9.11 25.92 3.42
CA ALA A 209 8.50 24.66 3.01
C ALA A 209 8.30 24.60 1.48
N ILE A 210 7.75 25.66 0.86
CA ILE A 210 7.56 25.74 -0.59
C ILE A 210 8.91 25.60 -1.32
N ALA A 211 9.94 26.32 -0.87
CA ALA A 211 11.26 26.25 -1.48
C ALA A 211 11.84 24.82 -1.41
N ALA A 212 11.70 24.15 -0.27
CA ALA A 212 12.18 22.79 -0.10
C ALA A 212 11.42 21.76 -0.95
N PHE A 213 10.09 21.85 -1.04
CA PHE A 213 9.28 20.99 -1.91
C PHE A 213 9.59 21.21 -3.39
N ALA A 214 9.84 22.46 -3.80
CA ALA A 214 10.27 22.76 -5.17
C ALA A 214 11.68 22.19 -5.47
N ALA A 215 12.62 22.34 -4.54
CA ALA A 215 13.99 21.86 -4.68
C ALA A 215 14.10 20.33 -4.69
N ALA A 216 13.13 19.62 -4.10
CA ALA A 216 13.12 18.16 -4.04
C ALA A 216 12.90 17.47 -5.41
N GLY A 217 12.56 18.22 -6.46
CA GLY A 217 12.51 17.68 -7.82
C GLY A 217 11.36 16.69 -8.07
N PHE A 218 10.26 16.80 -7.31
CA PHE A 218 9.10 15.93 -7.50
C PHE A 218 8.51 16.05 -8.91
N SER A 219 8.09 14.91 -9.45
CA SER A 219 7.50 14.79 -10.79
C SER A 219 6.05 14.31 -10.73
N ARG A 220 5.27 14.71 -11.72
CA ARG A 220 3.90 14.24 -11.98
C ARG A 220 3.91 12.87 -12.68
N ILE A 221 2.73 12.27 -12.86
CA ILE A 221 2.58 10.96 -13.51
C ILE A 221 3.03 10.94 -14.99
N ASP A 222 3.15 12.09 -15.63
CA ASP A 222 3.66 12.26 -17.00
C ASP A 222 5.18 12.50 -17.04
N GLY A 223 5.86 12.45 -15.88
CA GLY A 223 7.29 12.72 -15.75
C GLY A 223 7.65 14.21 -15.76
N ALA A 224 6.70 15.12 -15.97
CA ALA A 224 6.95 16.55 -15.90
C ALA A 224 7.14 17.00 -14.44
N PRO A 225 7.98 18.01 -14.17
CA PRO A 225 8.12 18.57 -12.83
C PRO A 225 6.80 19.16 -12.32
N VAL A 226 6.59 19.11 -11.01
CA VAL A 226 5.45 19.81 -10.39
C VAL A 226 5.58 21.31 -10.65
N PRO A 227 4.56 22.00 -11.21
CA PRO A 227 4.64 23.43 -11.47
C PRO A 227 4.91 24.23 -10.19
N PRO A 228 5.84 25.19 -10.17
CA PRO A 228 6.15 25.98 -8.98
C PRO A 228 4.93 26.66 -8.34
N SER A 229 3.97 27.09 -9.17
CA SER A 229 2.73 27.72 -8.72
C SER A 229 1.78 26.79 -7.95
N ALA A 230 1.96 25.47 -8.05
CA ALA A 230 1.15 24.50 -7.34
C ALA A 230 1.46 24.48 -5.83
N TRP A 231 2.75 24.59 -5.46
CA TRP A 231 3.20 24.51 -4.07
C TRP A 231 2.58 25.58 -3.17
N GLY A 232 2.45 26.81 -3.67
CA GLY A 232 1.80 27.91 -2.92
C GLY A 232 0.31 27.68 -2.64
N ARG A 233 -0.35 26.82 -3.44
CA ARG A 233 -1.75 26.43 -3.21
C ARG A 233 -1.88 25.20 -2.31
N TRP A 234 -0.95 24.26 -2.42
CA TRP A 234 -1.02 22.97 -1.73
C TRP A 234 -0.40 22.99 -0.33
N ILE A 235 0.54 23.91 -0.07
CA ILE A 235 1.16 24.08 1.24
C ILE A 235 0.46 25.24 1.95
N PRO A 236 -0.19 25.01 3.10
CA PRO A 236 -0.93 26.04 3.84
C PRO A 236 0.02 27.03 4.52
N ARG A 237 -0.52 28.17 4.97
CA ARG A 237 0.25 29.14 5.79
C ARG A 237 0.68 28.52 7.13
N ASN A 238 -0.23 27.83 7.80
CA ASN A 238 0.07 27.10 9.03
C ASN A 238 0.64 25.71 8.71
N ILE A 239 1.96 25.62 8.62
CA ILE A 239 2.68 24.38 8.34
C ILE A 239 2.98 23.53 9.59
N ALA A 240 2.54 23.97 10.78
CA ALA A 240 2.74 23.25 12.04
C ALA A 240 1.58 22.30 12.39
N ALA A 241 0.50 22.31 11.60
CA ALA A 241 -0.65 21.44 11.78
C ALA A 241 -1.04 20.73 10.47
N ASN A 242 -1.78 19.63 10.60
CA ASN A 242 -2.45 19.01 9.46
C ASN A 242 -3.51 19.98 8.93
N ASN A 243 -3.58 20.13 7.61
CA ASN A 243 -4.58 20.96 6.96
C ASN A 243 -5.25 20.17 5.84
N LEU A 244 -6.58 20.25 5.78
CA LEU A 244 -7.31 19.90 4.58
C LEU A 244 -7.06 20.97 3.53
N THR A 245 -6.77 20.53 2.33
CA THR A 245 -6.69 21.38 1.14
C THR A 245 -7.71 20.86 0.13
N SER A 246 -7.84 21.52 -1.01
CA SER A 246 -8.65 20.99 -2.10
C SER A 246 -8.01 21.25 -3.44
N ALA A 247 -8.25 20.34 -4.38
CA ALA A 247 -7.92 20.52 -5.78
C ALA A 247 -9.21 20.74 -6.57
N SER A 248 -9.25 21.81 -7.34
CA SER A 248 -10.31 22.00 -8.33
C SER A 248 -10.00 21.13 -9.55
N VAL A 249 -10.90 20.20 -9.86
CA VAL A 249 -10.75 19.21 -10.94
C VAL A 249 -11.97 19.23 -11.86
N ILE A 250 -11.86 18.64 -13.05
CA ILE A 250 -13.03 18.29 -13.85
C ILE A 250 -13.43 16.86 -13.51
N SER A 251 -14.63 16.68 -12.95
CA SER A 251 -15.12 15.34 -12.60
C SER A 251 -15.54 14.59 -13.86
N PRO A 252 -15.02 13.38 -14.13
CA PRO A 252 -15.45 12.59 -15.27
C PRO A 252 -16.88 12.08 -15.16
N ILE A 253 -17.48 12.12 -13.96
CA ILE A 253 -18.84 11.64 -13.68
C ILE A 253 -19.88 12.68 -14.10
N THR A 254 -19.66 13.95 -13.75
CA THR A 254 -20.61 15.05 -14.01
C THR A 254 -20.18 15.93 -15.18
N ASN A 255 -18.94 15.77 -15.67
CA ASN A 255 -18.29 16.66 -16.63
C ASN A 255 -18.29 18.14 -16.19
N ALA A 256 -18.34 18.38 -14.87
CA ALA A 256 -18.35 19.71 -14.28
C ALA A 256 -17.11 19.91 -13.40
N ARG A 257 -16.83 21.17 -13.08
CA ARG A 257 -15.81 21.51 -12.09
C ARG A 257 -16.26 21.02 -10.72
N ASP A 258 -15.37 20.30 -10.05
CA ASP A 258 -15.58 19.76 -8.71
C ASP A 258 -14.38 20.10 -7.82
N SER A 259 -14.56 19.91 -6.51
CA SER A 259 -13.53 20.10 -5.50
C SER A 259 -13.26 18.76 -4.82
N VAL A 260 -12.11 18.17 -5.10
CA VAL A 260 -11.69 16.95 -4.39
C VAL A 260 -10.77 17.28 -3.22
N PRO A 261 -10.90 16.57 -2.09
CA PRO A 261 -10.02 16.77 -0.94
C PRO A 261 -8.56 16.54 -1.30
N GLY A 262 -7.70 17.44 -0.84
CA GLY A 262 -6.27 17.23 -0.71
C GLY A 262 -5.86 17.40 0.75
N GLU A 263 -4.60 17.14 1.07
CA GLU A 263 -4.10 17.27 2.43
C GLU A 263 -2.67 17.79 2.47
N PHE A 264 -2.37 18.61 3.47
CA PHE A 264 -1.02 18.84 3.95
C PHE A 264 -0.90 18.21 5.32
N ARG A 265 -0.07 17.17 5.44
CA ARG A 265 0.19 16.47 6.70
C ARG A 265 1.53 16.90 7.26
N VAL A 266 1.57 17.13 8.55
CA VAL A 266 2.79 17.28 9.33
C VAL A 266 2.74 16.29 10.50
N ARG A 267 3.81 15.52 10.68
CA ARG A 267 3.93 14.54 11.75
C ARG A 267 5.29 14.67 12.40
N GLN A 268 5.31 14.81 13.72
CA GLN A 268 6.52 14.54 14.47
C GLN A 268 6.63 13.03 14.64
N ARG A 269 7.67 12.44 14.06
CA ARG A 269 7.96 11.01 14.20
C ARG A 269 9.03 10.84 15.27
N THR A 270 8.79 9.93 16.18
CA THR A 270 9.77 9.46 17.16
C THR A 270 10.34 8.14 16.66
N PHE A 271 11.66 7.97 16.73
CA PHE A 271 12.35 6.77 16.26
C PHE A 271 11.90 5.54 17.05
N LEU A 272 11.93 5.59 18.38
CA LEU A 272 11.45 4.54 19.27
C LEU A 272 10.33 5.07 20.16
N ALA A 273 9.16 4.43 20.13
CA ALA A 273 7.99 4.86 20.91
C ALA A 273 8.30 4.98 22.42
N ASN A 274 9.11 4.07 22.96
CA ASN A 274 9.46 4.00 24.38
C ASN A 274 10.91 4.41 24.68
N GLY A 275 11.62 4.98 23.69
CA GLY A 275 13.08 5.17 23.78
C GLY A 275 13.86 3.85 23.72
N GLY A 276 15.18 3.96 23.61
CA GLY A 276 16.12 2.85 23.61
C GLY A 276 17.19 3.02 24.69
N SER A 277 17.88 1.93 24.98
CA SER A 277 19.08 1.94 25.81
C SER A 277 20.05 0.84 25.39
N MET A 278 21.34 1.12 25.50
CA MET A 278 22.41 0.15 25.25
C MET A 278 23.46 0.19 26.36
N ALA A 279 24.12 -0.93 26.60
CA ALA A 279 25.25 -0.99 27.52
C ALA A 279 26.45 -0.24 26.94
N LEU A 280 27.10 0.57 27.78
CA LEU A 280 28.26 1.36 27.37
C LEU A 280 29.15 1.65 28.59
N ALA A 281 30.37 1.10 28.58
CA ALA A 281 31.28 1.12 29.73
C ALA A 281 31.61 2.54 30.23
N THR A 282 31.80 3.48 29.31
CA THR A 282 32.08 4.89 29.62
C THR A 282 31.33 5.79 28.64
N ASP A 283 30.91 6.98 29.10
CA ASP A 283 30.32 7.98 28.21
C ASP A 283 31.33 8.42 27.14
N PRO A 284 31.01 8.32 25.83
CA PRO A 284 31.86 8.82 24.75
C PRO A 284 32.03 10.35 24.74
N GLY A 285 31.31 11.07 25.61
CA GLY A 285 31.52 12.48 25.91
C GLY A 285 30.88 13.48 24.93
N SER A 286 30.68 13.09 23.66
CA SER A 286 30.03 13.93 22.65
C SER A 286 28.81 13.27 22.02
N ASP A 287 27.84 14.07 21.58
CA ASP A 287 26.62 13.57 20.91
C ASP A 287 26.95 12.86 19.59
N THR A 288 27.96 13.33 18.85
CA THR A 288 28.46 12.65 17.65
C THR A 288 28.96 11.24 17.98
N ALA A 289 29.82 11.10 19.00
CA ALA A 289 30.34 9.80 19.41
C ALA A 289 29.25 8.88 19.99
N ARG A 290 28.29 9.43 20.75
CA ARG A 290 27.10 8.69 21.23
C ARG A 290 26.23 8.21 20.07
N LYS A 291 26.04 9.04 19.03
CA LYS A 291 25.29 8.65 17.82
C LYS A 291 25.97 7.51 17.07
N HIS A 292 27.29 7.55 16.92
CA HIS A 292 28.06 6.44 16.34
C HIS A 292 27.93 5.15 17.17
N ALA A 293 28.02 5.24 18.51
CA ALA A 293 27.82 4.09 19.38
C ALA A 293 26.42 3.46 19.19
N VAL A 294 25.35 4.28 19.12
CA VAL A 294 23.99 3.80 18.87
C VAL A 294 23.85 3.17 17.48
N ARG A 295 24.44 3.77 16.44
CA ARG A 295 24.45 3.18 15.09
C ARG A 295 25.06 1.78 15.11
N ASP A 296 26.22 1.64 15.73
CA ASP A 296 26.95 0.38 15.74
C ASP A 296 26.19 -0.68 16.56
N ASP A 297 25.58 -0.30 17.68
CA ASP A 297 24.69 -1.17 18.46
C ASP A 297 23.46 -1.61 17.64
N LEU A 298 22.80 -0.69 16.92
CA LEU A 298 21.64 -1.04 16.08
C LEU A 298 22.01 -2.08 15.01
N VAL A 299 23.16 -1.91 14.34
CA VAL A 299 23.65 -2.85 13.32
C VAL A 299 24.02 -4.21 13.92
N ALA A 300 24.64 -4.20 15.11
CA ALA A 300 25.03 -5.42 15.80
C ALA A 300 23.81 -6.22 16.27
N GLN A 301 22.87 -5.57 16.96
CA GLN A 301 21.75 -6.23 17.65
C GLN A 301 20.59 -6.58 16.72
N PHE A 302 20.31 -5.77 15.69
CA PHE A 302 19.11 -5.89 14.89
C PHE A 302 19.46 -6.13 13.42
N PRO A 303 19.28 -7.36 12.90
CA PRO A 303 19.64 -7.70 11.51
C PRO A 303 19.06 -6.76 10.45
N ARG A 304 17.85 -6.22 10.67
CA ARG A 304 17.21 -5.27 9.75
C ARG A 304 17.96 -3.95 9.54
N TYR A 305 18.93 -3.59 10.40
CA TYR A 305 19.77 -2.40 10.19
C TYR A 305 21.08 -2.69 9.46
N ARG A 306 21.42 -3.97 9.24
CA ARG A 306 22.64 -4.36 8.52
C ARG A 306 22.46 -4.07 7.04
N SER A 307 23.54 -3.61 6.39
CA SER A 307 23.55 -3.38 4.94
C SER A 307 23.39 -4.66 4.12
N THR A 308 23.63 -5.82 4.72
CA THR A 308 23.44 -7.15 4.10
C THR A 308 22.00 -7.66 4.19
N HIS A 309 21.11 -6.96 4.90
CA HIS A 309 19.70 -7.31 4.91
C HIS A 309 19.08 -6.96 3.55
N ASP A 310 18.20 -7.79 2.99
CA ASP A 310 17.64 -7.56 1.65
C ASP A 310 16.84 -6.25 1.56
N PHE A 311 16.18 -5.87 2.66
CA PHE A 311 15.44 -4.63 2.76
C PHE A 311 15.73 -3.92 4.09
N PRO A 312 16.90 -3.27 4.24
CA PRO A 312 17.31 -2.67 5.50
C PRO A 312 16.35 -1.55 5.93
N GLU A 313 16.17 -1.36 7.23
CA GLU A 313 15.25 -0.36 7.80
C GLU A 313 15.56 1.05 7.28
N TYR A 314 16.83 1.44 7.15
CA TYR A 314 17.19 2.76 6.61
C TYR A 314 16.72 2.95 5.16
N VAL A 315 16.73 1.89 4.34
CA VAL A 315 16.21 1.92 2.96
C VAL A 315 14.70 2.03 2.96
N ARG A 316 13.99 1.37 3.89
CA ARG A 316 12.54 1.52 4.05
C ARG A 316 12.14 2.97 4.29
N TYR A 317 12.98 3.70 5.01
CA TYR A 317 12.80 5.13 5.32
C TYR A 317 13.26 6.06 4.19
N GLY A 318 13.74 5.52 3.06
CA GLY A 318 14.14 6.27 1.88
C GLY A 318 15.59 6.77 1.87
N HIS A 319 16.47 6.21 2.71
CA HIS A 319 17.88 6.58 2.78
C HIS A 319 18.76 5.57 2.03
N ALA A 320 19.85 6.04 1.41
CA ALA A 320 20.77 5.17 0.69
C ALA A 320 21.75 4.46 1.63
N SER A 321 21.99 5.04 2.82
CA SER A 321 22.92 4.50 3.82
C SER A 321 22.41 4.64 5.24
N MET A 322 23.01 3.87 6.16
CA MET A 322 22.75 4.00 7.59
C MET A 322 23.17 5.39 8.12
N ASP A 323 24.23 5.98 7.57
CA ASP A 323 24.72 7.29 8.02
C ASP A 323 23.71 8.40 7.66
N GLU A 324 23.20 8.41 6.43
CA GLU A 324 22.12 9.32 6.02
C GLU A 324 20.86 9.15 6.87
N PHE A 325 20.52 7.90 7.20
CA PHE A 325 19.40 7.63 8.09
C PHE A 325 19.65 8.23 9.47
N MET A 326 20.80 8.00 10.09
CA MET A 326 21.14 8.58 11.39
C MET A 326 21.19 10.11 11.36
N ASP A 327 21.62 10.73 10.26
CA ASP A 327 21.65 12.19 10.06
C ASP A 327 20.26 12.80 9.86
N SER A 328 19.27 12.00 9.44
CA SER A 328 17.90 12.48 9.21
C SER A 328 17.08 12.76 10.48
N TRP A 329 17.65 12.50 11.66
CA TRP A 329 17.00 12.67 12.95
C TRP A 329 17.72 13.63 13.87
N THR A 330 16.95 14.29 14.74
CA THR A 330 17.46 14.99 15.93
C THR A 330 17.54 14.01 17.09
N TRP A 331 18.76 13.61 17.44
CA TRP A 331 19.04 12.65 18.51
C TRP A 331 19.10 13.31 19.89
N ARG A 332 18.73 12.55 20.92
CA ARG A 332 18.87 12.92 22.33
C ARG A 332 19.47 11.76 23.08
N PHE A 333 20.41 12.08 23.96
CA PHE A 333 21.16 11.08 24.74
C PHE A 333 21.12 11.41 26.22
N ARG A 334 21.15 10.36 27.05
CA ARG A 334 21.38 10.46 28.48
C ARG A 334 22.18 9.26 28.95
N TYR A 335 23.40 9.48 29.43
CA TYR A 335 24.23 8.43 29.99
C TYR A 335 23.97 8.26 31.49
N ASP A 336 23.74 7.03 31.93
CA ASP A 336 23.65 6.62 33.33
C ASP A 336 24.97 5.94 33.71
N ALA A 337 25.85 6.69 34.36
CA ALA A 337 27.18 6.22 34.76
C ALA A 337 27.13 5.13 35.84
N ALA A 338 26.10 5.10 36.69
CA ALA A 338 25.98 4.09 37.73
C ALA A 338 25.58 2.73 37.16
N ARG A 339 24.84 2.72 36.04
CA ARG A 339 24.38 1.49 35.37
C ARG A 339 25.16 1.15 34.11
N HIS A 340 26.09 2.01 33.68
CA HIS A 340 26.78 1.91 32.40
C HIS A 340 25.80 1.77 31.21
N LEU A 341 24.75 2.60 31.20
CA LEU A 341 23.70 2.58 30.17
C LEU A 341 23.62 3.92 29.44
N LEU A 342 23.67 3.89 28.11
CA LEU A 342 23.32 5.03 27.27
C LEU A 342 21.85 4.93 26.87
N HIS A 343 21.01 5.82 27.40
CA HIS A 343 19.65 6.01 26.90
C HIS A 343 19.65 6.90 25.67
N TYR A 344 18.84 6.56 24.67
CA TYR A 344 18.73 7.33 23.45
C TYR A 344 17.31 7.35 22.90
N ASN A 345 17.00 8.42 22.17
CA ASN A 345 15.87 8.46 21.24
C ASN A 345 16.15 9.50 20.15
N ALA A 346 15.36 9.51 19.09
CA ALA A 346 15.48 10.49 18.03
C ALA A 346 14.10 10.94 17.56
N THR A 347 14.03 12.18 17.06
CA THR A 347 12.80 12.75 16.49
C THR A 347 13.09 13.42 15.16
N ARG A 348 12.11 13.40 14.27
CA ARG A 348 12.13 14.15 13.00
C ARG A 348 10.74 14.65 12.67
N VAL A 349 10.64 15.58 11.74
CA VAL A 349 9.37 16.10 11.23
C VAL A 349 9.19 15.64 9.79
N GLU A 350 8.05 15.03 9.52
CA GLU A 350 7.64 14.56 8.20
C GLU A 350 6.51 15.43 7.68
N TYR A 351 6.67 15.90 6.44
CA TYR A 351 5.70 16.70 5.71
C TYR A 351 5.22 15.90 4.50
N VAL A 352 3.91 15.85 4.27
CA VAL A 352 3.34 15.19 3.09
C VAL A 352 2.29 16.08 2.44
N VAL A 353 2.46 16.36 1.15
CA VAL A 353 1.45 16.99 0.29
C VAL A 353 0.73 15.89 -0.49
N ILE A 354 -0.57 15.75 -0.23
CA ILE A 354 -1.45 14.78 -0.89
C ILE A 354 -2.40 15.53 -1.81
N GLN A 355 -2.34 15.24 -3.11
CA GLN A 355 -3.14 15.92 -4.13
C GLN A 355 -3.63 14.92 -5.17
N ALA A 356 -4.91 15.00 -5.52
CA ALA A 356 -5.51 14.11 -6.51
C ALA A 356 -4.76 14.18 -7.85
N ILE A 357 -4.59 13.03 -8.49
CA ILE A 357 -3.94 12.94 -9.80
C ILE A 357 -4.98 13.22 -10.88
N THR A 358 -4.74 14.29 -11.64
CA THR A 358 -5.53 14.64 -12.82
C THR A 358 -4.73 14.39 -14.09
N ASP A 359 -5.44 14.24 -15.20
CA ASP A 359 -4.88 14.36 -16.54
C ASP A 359 -4.22 15.74 -16.68
N PRO A 360 -2.90 15.81 -16.96
CA PRO A 360 -2.17 17.07 -17.01
C PRO A 360 -2.66 18.09 -18.04
N ALA A 361 -3.28 17.64 -19.14
CA ALA A 361 -3.70 18.50 -20.24
C ALA A 361 -5.10 19.09 -19.99
N SER A 362 -6.00 18.30 -19.42
CA SER A 362 -7.42 18.65 -19.26
C SER A 362 -7.81 18.97 -17.82
N ASN A 363 -6.95 18.69 -16.83
CA ASN A 363 -7.27 18.75 -15.41
C ASN A 363 -8.48 17.86 -15.01
N ARG A 364 -8.78 16.83 -15.82
CA ARG A 364 -9.81 15.84 -15.53
C ARG A 364 -9.30 14.84 -14.51
N LEU A 365 -10.09 14.57 -13.47
CA LEU A 365 -9.72 13.57 -12.46
C LEU A 365 -9.67 12.17 -13.11
N LEU A 366 -8.60 11.43 -12.83
CA LEU A 366 -8.45 10.05 -13.26
C LEU A 366 -8.98 9.13 -12.16
N LEU A 367 -10.08 8.43 -12.42
CA LEU A 367 -10.78 7.60 -11.43
C LEU A 367 -11.45 6.37 -12.06
N ASN A 368 -11.78 5.41 -11.21
CA ASN A 368 -12.85 4.46 -11.50
C ASN A 368 -14.09 4.85 -10.69
N PHE A 369 -15.26 4.76 -11.31
CA PHE A 369 -16.56 4.97 -10.68
C PHE A 369 -17.43 3.74 -10.91
N TYR A 370 -17.97 3.22 -9.81
CA TYR A 370 -18.89 2.10 -9.79
C TYR A 370 -20.23 2.60 -9.22
N PRO A 371 -21.24 2.83 -10.07
CA PRO A 371 -22.54 3.28 -9.61
C PRO A 371 -23.19 2.18 -8.77
N SER A 372 -23.84 2.58 -7.67
CA SER A 372 -24.72 1.71 -6.91
C SER A 372 -26.13 1.80 -7.48
N GLY A 373 -26.73 0.67 -7.85
CA GLY A 373 -28.07 0.64 -8.44
C GLY A 373 -28.10 1.00 -9.94
N SER A 374 -29.24 1.47 -10.43
CA SER A 374 -29.49 1.68 -11.87
C SER A 374 -29.09 3.06 -12.40
N THR A 375 -28.65 3.99 -11.54
CA THR A 375 -28.35 5.36 -11.94
C THR A 375 -26.84 5.59 -12.12
N GLY A 376 -26.45 6.16 -13.26
CA GLY A 376 -25.06 6.45 -13.60
C GLY A 376 -24.43 5.39 -14.49
N SER A 377 -23.25 5.69 -15.02
CA SER A 377 -22.49 4.76 -15.87
C SER A 377 -21.16 4.44 -15.22
N ARG A 378 -20.76 3.17 -15.31
CA ARG A 378 -19.44 2.73 -14.87
C ARG A 378 -18.36 3.50 -15.64
N ILE A 379 -17.36 3.98 -14.92
CA ILE A 379 -16.16 4.60 -15.48
C ILE A 379 -14.97 3.79 -15.00
N VAL A 380 -14.07 3.40 -15.92
CA VAL A 380 -12.81 2.72 -15.58
C VAL A 380 -11.69 3.41 -16.34
N GLN A 381 -10.86 4.16 -15.61
CA GLN A 381 -9.70 4.89 -16.16
C GLN A 381 -8.38 4.49 -15.49
N LEU A 382 -8.43 3.85 -14.34
CA LEU A 382 -7.27 3.31 -13.64
C LEU A 382 -7.12 1.85 -14.00
N ASP A 383 -6.37 1.61 -15.08
CA ASP A 383 -5.95 0.28 -15.48
C ASP A 383 -4.79 -0.19 -14.60
N GLU A 384 -4.93 -1.40 -14.04
CA GLU A 384 -3.91 -2.05 -13.20
C GLU A 384 -2.64 -2.38 -13.99
N ALA A 385 -2.70 -2.41 -15.33
CA ALA A 385 -1.54 -2.52 -16.21
C ALA A 385 -0.78 -1.18 -16.40
N ASP A 386 -1.37 -0.04 -16.01
CA ASP A 386 -0.73 1.26 -16.16
C ASP A 386 0.40 1.45 -15.14
N VAL A 387 1.63 1.31 -15.63
CA VAL A 387 2.86 1.41 -14.85
C VAL A 387 3.08 2.78 -14.19
N ARG A 388 2.35 3.82 -14.61
CA ARG A 388 2.38 5.14 -13.95
C ARG A 388 1.69 5.11 -12.59
N PHE A 389 0.69 4.25 -12.44
CA PHE A 389 -0.11 4.13 -11.22
C PHE A 389 0.24 2.90 -10.39
N PHE A 390 0.64 1.81 -11.04
CA PHE A 390 0.82 0.52 -10.40
C PHE A 390 2.24 -0.02 -10.56
N GLN A 391 2.66 -0.78 -9.56
CA GLN A 391 3.83 -1.63 -9.58
C GLN A 391 3.36 -3.08 -9.70
N THR A 392 3.93 -3.81 -10.66
CA THR A 392 3.75 -5.25 -10.83
C THR A 392 5.08 -5.93 -10.54
N VAL A 393 5.06 -7.04 -9.79
CA VAL A 393 6.25 -7.86 -9.50
C VAL A 393 6.06 -9.31 -9.84
#